data_AF-A0A5J4ZSN3-F1
#
_entry.id   AF-A0A5J4ZSN3-F1
#
_cell.length_a   1.000
_cell.length_b   1.000
_cell.length_c   1.000
_cell.angle_alpha   90.00
_cell.angle_beta   90.00
_cell.angle_gamma   90.00
#
_symmetry.space_group_name_H-M   'P 1'
#
loop_
_entity.id
_entity.type
_entity.pdbx_description
1 polymer ?
#
loop_
_entity_poly.entity_id
_entity_poly.type
_entity_poly.pdbx_seq_one_letter_code
_entity_poly.pdbx_strand_id
1 'polypeptide(L)'
;MPRSFALSSFKSSVVDDLLKFPFMWKLENLLWIPMYQETPRPRFSEAMESCPKANIPNFKDLLKEENLYLITEAGEQGRLPVLILSMKESNHQRRPAVVFLHSTNKCKEWLRPLLEAYASRGYVTVAIDSRYHGERASNMTTYRDALVSSWKKGDTMPFIFDTVWDLIKLADYLTQREDIDPSRIGITGESLGGLMNEI
;
A
#
# COMPACT_ATOMS: atom_id res chain seq x y z
N MET A 1 -36.72 31.48 1.65
CA MET A 1 -36.66 30.32 2.57
C MET A 1 -35.48 29.44 2.16
N PRO A 2 -34.46 29.23 2.99
CA PRO A 2 -33.36 28.34 2.67
C PRO A 2 -33.78 26.89 2.98
N ARG A 3 -33.55 25.97 2.03
CA ARG A 3 -33.73 24.53 2.25
C ARG A 3 -32.51 24.00 3.02
N SER A 4 -32.74 23.58 4.25
CA SER A 4 -31.78 22.83 5.05
C SER A 4 -31.51 21.47 4.39
N PHE A 5 -30.26 21.19 4.04
CA PHE A 5 -29.79 19.84 3.75
C PHE A 5 -29.72 19.06 5.07
N ALA A 6 -30.50 17.99 5.19
CA ALA A 6 -30.44 17.08 6.32
C ALA A 6 -29.18 16.22 6.20
N LEU A 7 -28.22 16.45 7.09
CA LEU A 7 -26.92 15.77 7.21
C LEU A 7 -26.98 14.55 8.16
N SER A 8 -28.15 13.93 8.37
CA SER A 8 -28.39 13.08 9.54
C SER A 8 -28.74 11.61 9.28
N SER A 9 -28.42 11.03 8.13
CA SER A 9 -28.70 9.59 7.89
C SER A 9 -27.56 8.79 7.27
N PHE A 10 -26.37 9.36 7.16
CA PHE A 10 -25.23 8.71 6.51
C PHE A 10 -24.11 8.41 7.53
N LYS A 11 -24.28 7.37 8.36
CA LYS A 11 -23.22 6.64 9.10
C LYS A 11 -23.86 5.72 10.15
N SER A 12 -24.05 4.46 9.80
CA SER A 12 -24.13 3.37 10.78
C SER A 12 -23.83 2.03 10.10
N SER A 13 -24.47 1.72 8.97
CA SER A 13 -24.38 0.38 8.38
C SER A 13 -23.00 -0.03 7.86
N VAL A 14 -22.19 0.91 7.33
CA VAL A 14 -20.87 0.58 6.78
C VAL A 14 -19.87 0.23 7.89
N VAL A 15 -19.90 0.95 9.02
CA VAL A 15 -18.96 0.73 10.13
C VAL A 15 -19.25 -0.60 10.85
N ASP A 16 -20.53 -0.94 10.97
CA ASP A 16 -20.99 -2.13 11.68
C ASP A 16 -20.71 -3.44 10.91
N ASP A 17 -20.61 -3.40 9.57
CA ASP A 17 -20.22 -4.56 8.76
C ASP A 17 -18.69 -4.73 8.65
N LEU A 18 -17.91 -3.66 8.81
CA LEU A 18 -16.44 -3.67 8.76
C LEU A 18 -15.78 -4.35 9.98
N LEU A 19 -16.49 -4.43 11.11
CA LEU A 19 -16.01 -5.08 12.35
C LEU A 19 -16.20 -6.61 12.35
N LYS A 20 -16.91 -7.18 11.37
CA LYS A 20 -17.29 -8.60 11.35
C LYS A 20 -16.31 -9.52 10.61
N PHE A 21 -15.25 -8.96 10.00
CA PHE A 21 -14.27 -9.78 9.27
C PHE A 21 -13.15 -10.26 10.19
N PRO A 22 -13.02 -11.58 10.44
CA PRO A 22 -11.89 -12.10 11.20
C PRO A 22 -10.59 -11.86 10.43
N PHE A 23 -9.56 -11.40 11.15
CA PHE A 23 -8.19 -11.27 10.65
C PHE A 23 -7.73 -12.58 10.02
N MET A 24 -7.52 -12.59 8.70
CA MET A 24 -7.03 -13.76 7.98
C MET A 24 -5.89 -13.35 7.05
N TRP A 25 -4.72 -13.93 7.30
CA TRP A 25 -3.52 -13.73 6.50
C TRP A 25 -3.29 -14.95 5.62
N LYS A 26 -2.98 -14.74 4.35
CA LYS A 26 -2.55 -15.83 3.48
C LYS A 26 -1.26 -15.44 2.78
N LEU A 27 -0.20 -16.18 3.08
CA LEU A 27 1.01 -16.17 2.26
C LEU A 27 0.71 -16.95 0.98
N GLU A 28 0.61 -16.25 -0.13
CA GLU A 28 0.52 -16.85 -1.46
C GLU A 28 1.70 -16.38 -2.30
N ASN A 29 2.61 -17.30 -2.63
CA ASN A 29 3.69 -17.05 -3.58
C ASN A 29 3.12 -17.17 -5.00
N LEU A 30 2.44 -16.14 -5.49
CA LEU A 30 2.05 -16.05 -6.90
C LEU A 30 3.15 -15.33 -7.69
N LEU A 31 3.60 -15.96 -8.78
CA LEU A 31 4.41 -15.31 -9.81
C LEU A 31 3.53 -14.29 -10.54
N TRP A 32 3.44 -13.09 -10.00
CA TRP A 32 2.64 -12.02 -10.57
C TRP A 32 3.52 -11.03 -11.34
N ILE A 33 3.03 -10.54 -12.48
CA ILE A 33 3.73 -9.58 -13.34
C ILE A 33 3.24 -8.17 -12.98
N PRO A 34 4.14 -7.27 -12.52
CA PRO A 34 3.82 -5.86 -12.25
C PRO A 34 3.02 -5.16 -13.36
N MET A 35 1.77 -4.79 -13.05
CA MET A 35 0.89 -4.01 -13.91
C MET A 35 1.08 -2.51 -13.68
N TYR A 36 1.72 -1.87 -14.65
CA TYR A 36 1.83 -0.41 -14.74
C TYR A 36 0.76 0.09 -15.70
N GLN A 37 -0.18 0.90 -15.21
CA GLN A 37 -1.29 1.44 -16.00
C GLN A 37 -0.89 2.73 -16.77
N GLU A 38 0.41 2.94 -16.98
CA GLU A 38 0.98 4.09 -17.68
C GLU A 38 1.65 3.66 -18.99
N THR A 39 1.47 4.48 -20.03
CA THR A 39 2.00 4.28 -21.37
C THR A 39 2.81 5.51 -21.82
N PRO A 40 4.09 5.37 -22.19
CA PRO A 40 4.88 4.14 -22.20
C PRO A 40 5.15 3.61 -20.77
N ARG A 41 5.38 2.30 -20.65
CA ARG A 41 5.68 1.68 -19.34
C ARG A 41 6.89 2.39 -18.72
N PRO A 42 6.77 2.91 -17.50
CA PRO A 42 7.88 3.57 -16.83
C PRO A 42 8.97 2.55 -16.49
N ARG A 43 10.23 2.94 -16.65
CA ARG A 43 11.39 2.05 -16.44
C ARG A 43 12.36 2.55 -15.39
N PHE A 44 12.35 3.85 -15.10
CA PHE A 44 13.37 4.50 -14.28
C PHE A 44 12.87 5.80 -13.68
N SER A 45 13.32 6.11 -12.46
CA SER A 45 13.10 7.39 -11.79
C SER A 45 14.43 7.87 -11.20
N GLU A 46 14.99 8.94 -11.77
CA GLU A 46 16.23 9.55 -11.28
C GLU A 46 16.10 10.02 -9.82
N ALA A 47 14.94 10.57 -9.47
CA ALA A 47 14.66 11.04 -8.12
C ALA A 47 14.65 9.89 -7.10
N MET A 48 14.11 8.72 -7.44
CA MET A 48 14.11 7.56 -6.54
C MET A 48 15.49 6.90 -6.44
N GLU A 49 16.21 6.83 -7.56
CA GLU A 49 17.55 6.23 -7.60
C GLU A 49 18.62 7.11 -6.96
N SER A 50 18.41 8.42 -6.90
CA SER A 50 19.27 9.34 -6.15
C SER A 50 19.07 9.29 -4.63
N CYS A 51 18.08 8.54 -4.13
CA CYS A 51 17.88 8.35 -2.70
C CYS A 51 19.12 7.69 -2.07
N PRO A 52 19.76 8.30 -1.05
CA PRO A 52 20.99 7.76 -0.47
C PRO A 52 20.82 6.33 0.04
N LYS A 53 21.70 5.44 -0.43
CA LYS A 53 21.78 4.03 -0.03
C LYS A 53 23.08 3.81 0.76
N ALA A 54 23.02 3.00 1.81
CA ALA A 54 24.23 2.57 2.50
C ALA A 54 25.04 1.65 1.57
N ASN A 55 26.36 1.81 1.55
CA ASN A 55 27.23 0.95 0.75
C ASN A 55 27.45 -0.39 1.48
N ILE A 56 26.63 -1.39 1.13
CA ILE A 56 26.66 -2.72 1.74
C ILE A 56 27.15 -3.74 0.71
N PRO A 57 28.28 -4.43 0.95
CA PRO A 57 28.73 -5.53 0.11
C PRO A 57 27.67 -6.63 0.05
N ASN A 58 27.43 -7.20 -1.13
CA ASN A 58 26.45 -8.27 -1.37
C ASN A 58 25.02 -7.90 -0.92
N PHE A 59 24.65 -6.62 -1.01
CA PHE A 59 23.35 -6.08 -0.58
C PHE A 59 22.16 -6.92 -1.04
N LYS A 60 22.15 -7.35 -2.30
CA LYS A 60 21.03 -8.14 -2.88
C LYS A 60 20.87 -9.51 -2.22
N ASP A 61 21.97 -10.16 -1.85
CA ASP A 61 21.93 -11.47 -1.18
C ASP A 61 21.45 -11.36 0.27
N LEU A 62 21.76 -10.22 0.90
CA LEU A 62 21.34 -9.87 2.24
C LEU A 62 19.92 -9.30 2.30
N LEU A 63 19.29 -8.98 1.18
CA LEU A 63 17.92 -8.49 1.15
C LEU A 63 16.94 -9.65 1.35
N LYS A 64 16.03 -9.48 2.31
CA LYS A 64 14.86 -10.32 2.51
C LYS A 64 13.67 -9.63 1.85
N GLU A 65 13.03 -10.35 0.94
CA GLU A 65 11.81 -9.92 0.27
C GLU A 65 10.65 -10.84 0.66
N GLU A 66 9.54 -10.25 1.08
CA GLU A 66 8.28 -10.93 1.36
C GLU A 66 7.20 -10.32 0.47
N ASN A 67 6.49 -11.15 -0.29
CA ASN A 67 5.28 -10.77 -1.02
C ASN A 67 4.10 -11.51 -0.38
N LEU A 68 3.10 -10.78 0.09
CA LEU A 68 1.96 -11.35 0.79
C LEU A 68 0.68 -10.58 0.49
N TYR A 69 -0.46 -11.16 0.87
CA TYR A 69 -1.74 -10.48 0.84
C TYR A 69 -2.37 -10.38 2.23
N LEU A 70 -2.91 -9.20 2.52
CA LEU A 70 -3.82 -9.01 3.66
C LEU A 70 -5.24 -8.96 3.14
N ILE A 71 -6.16 -9.66 3.79
CA ILE A 71 -7.59 -9.55 3.48
C ILE A 71 -8.16 -8.44 4.36
N THR A 72 -8.46 -7.28 3.76
CA THR A 72 -8.95 -6.08 4.45
C THR A 72 -10.48 -5.98 4.44
N GLU A 73 -11.13 -6.62 3.46
CA GLU A 73 -12.58 -6.78 3.33
C GLU A 73 -12.94 -7.83 2.26
N ALA A 74 -14.24 -8.04 2.02
CA ALA A 74 -14.72 -8.93 0.97
C ALA A 74 -14.45 -8.41 -0.44
N GLY A 75 -14.24 -9.33 -1.39
CA GLY A 75 -14.09 -9.02 -2.81
C GLY A 75 -12.64 -8.80 -3.26
N GLU A 76 -12.43 -8.66 -4.57
CA GLU A 76 -11.08 -8.60 -5.17
C GLU A 76 -10.25 -7.42 -4.68
N GLN A 77 -10.89 -6.25 -4.51
CA GLN A 77 -10.20 -5.07 -4.01
C GLN A 77 -9.82 -5.21 -2.53
N GLY A 78 -10.54 -6.01 -1.74
CA GLY A 78 -10.21 -6.28 -0.34
C GLY A 78 -8.98 -7.18 -0.15
N ARG A 79 -8.42 -7.76 -1.21
CA ARG A 79 -7.12 -8.46 -1.16
C ARG A 79 -6.01 -7.44 -1.38
N LEU A 80 -5.34 -7.02 -0.31
CA LEU A 80 -4.26 -6.02 -0.28
C LEU A 80 -2.90 -6.66 -0.59
N PRO A 81 -2.29 -6.40 -1.75
CA PRO A 81 -0.93 -6.85 -2.06
C PRO A 81 0.08 -6.02 -1.29
N VAL A 82 1.01 -6.68 -0.62
CA VAL A 82 2.04 -6.06 0.21
C VAL A 82 3.41 -6.62 -0.19
N LEU A 83 4.33 -5.74 -0.51
CA LEU A 83 5.75 -6.01 -0.72
C LEU A 83 6.52 -5.49 0.48
N ILE A 84 7.28 -6.36 1.17
CA ILE A 84 8.11 -5.99 2.31
C ILE A 84 9.56 -6.30 1.97
N LEU A 85 10.43 -5.28 2.05
CA LEU A 85 11.88 -5.45 1.94
C LEU A 85 12.55 -5.08 3.26
N SER A 86 13.46 -5.93 3.72
CA SER A 86 14.30 -5.67 4.88
C SER A 86 15.65 -6.38 4.75
N MET A 87 16.65 -6.00 5.54
CA MET A 87 17.90 -6.75 5.61
C MET A 87 17.68 -8.06 6.38
N LYS A 88 18.25 -9.16 5.90
CA LYS A 88 18.40 -10.42 6.65
C LYS A 88 19.33 -10.13 7.82
N GLU A 89 18.88 -10.44 9.02
CA GLU A 89 19.68 -10.22 10.23
C GLU A 89 19.76 -11.48 11.08
N SER A 90 20.86 -11.55 11.84
CA SER A 90 21.13 -12.57 12.84
C SER A 90 20.57 -12.22 14.23
N ASN A 91 20.16 -10.96 14.44
CA ASN A 91 19.79 -10.44 15.74
C ASN A 91 18.28 -10.14 15.76
N HIS A 92 17.57 -10.58 16.81
CA HIS A 92 16.11 -10.43 16.95
C HIS A 92 15.66 -9.01 17.37
N GLN A 93 16.32 -7.96 16.89
CA GLN A 93 15.97 -6.58 17.27
C GLN A 93 14.78 -6.05 16.46
N ARG A 94 13.83 -5.41 17.13
CA ARG A 94 12.71 -4.68 16.50
C ARG A 94 13.18 -3.41 15.79
N ARG A 95 12.74 -3.24 14.55
CA ARG A 95 13.20 -2.18 13.65
C ARG A 95 12.10 -1.16 13.35
N PRO A 96 12.46 0.09 13.02
CA PRO A 96 11.49 1.05 12.50
C PRO A 96 10.98 0.57 11.13
N ALA A 97 9.70 0.82 10.86
CA ALA A 97 9.09 0.50 9.57
C ALA A 97 8.65 1.77 8.82
N VAL A 98 8.75 1.74 7.50
CA VAL A 98 8.25 2.81 6.62
C VAL A 98 7.39 2.21 5.53
N VAL A 99 6.13 2.64 5.47
CA VAL A 99 5.18 2.29 4.41
C VAL A 99 5.26 3.33 3.30
N PHE A 100 5.40 2.89 2.06
CA PHE A 100 5.47 3.71 0.86
C PHE A 100 4.23 3.49 -0.02
N LEU A 101 3.57 4.57 -0.38
CA LEU A 101 2.46 4.59 -1.33
C LEU A 101 2.95 5.03 -2.71
N HIS A 102 2.62 4.25 -3.73
CA HIS A 102 2.98 4.57 -5.11
C HIS A 102 2.05 5.66 -5.66
N SER A 103 2.50 6.37 -6.69
CA SER A 103 1.69 7.35 -7.41
C SER A 103 0.72 6.69 -8.39
N THR A 104 -0.24 7.49 -8.88
CA THR A 104 -1.27 7.08 -9.83
C THR A 104 -0.69 6.33 -11.04
N ASN A 105 -1.38 5.28 -11.47
CA ASN A 105 -1.01 4.40 -12.60
C ASN A 105 0.30 3.59 -12.41
N LYS A 106 0.97 3.69 -11.26
CA LYS A 106 2.10 2.82 -10.88
C LYS A 106 1.62 1.63 -10.04
N CYS A 107 2.57 0.89 -9.47
CA CYS A 107 2.35 -0.24 -8.57
C CYS A 107 3.45 -0.26 -7.49
N LYS A 108 3.32 -1.12 -6.48
CA LYS A 108 4.26 -1.25 -5.36
C LYS A 108 5.70 -1.53 -5.80
N GLU A 109 5.91 -2.26 -6.90
CA GLU A 109 7.26 -2.54 -7.41
C GLU A 109 7.96 -1.30 -7.98
N TRP A 110 7.21 -0.27 -8.37
CA TRP A 110 7.77 1.02 -8.80
C TRP A 110 8.65 1.66 -7.73
N LEU A 111 8.28 1.44 -6.46
CA LEU A 111 8.95 2.02 -5.29
C LEU A 111 10.22 1.27 -4.89
N ARG A 112 10.56 0.16 -5.56
CA ARG A 112 11.70 -0.70 -5.18
C ARG A 112 13.00 0.07 -4.93
N PRO A 113 13.41 1.08 -5.73
CA PRO A 113 14.63 1.84 -5.43
C PRO A 113 14.60 2.54 -4.07
N LEU A 114 13.44 3.08 -3.66
CA LEU A 114 13.25 3.68 -2.33
C LEU A 114 13.24 2.63 -1.23
N LEU A 115 12.52 1.52 -1.43
CA LEU A 115 12.47 0.41 -0.48
C LEU A 115 13.89 -0.12 -0.20
N GLU A 116 14.69 -0.32 -1.25
CA GLU A 116 16.08 -0.76 -1.10
C GLU A 116 16.95 0.30 -0.40
N ALA A 117 16.77 1.58 -0.73
CA ALA A 117 17.51 2.66 -0.08
C ALA A 117 17.23 2.70 1.43
N TYR A 118 15.98 2.59 1.85
CA TYR A 118 15.61 2.59 3.27
C TYR A 118 15.98 1.26 3.96
N ALA A 119 15.81 0.11 3.30
CA ALA A 119 16.23 -1.18 3.83
C ALA A 119 17.75 -1.21 4.11
N SER A 120 18.56 -0.65 3.21
CA SER A 120 20.02 -0.52 3.42
C SER A 120 20.39 0.31 4.66
N ARG A 121 19.46 1.13 5.15
CA ARG A 121 19.62 1.97 6.35
C ARG A 121 19.00 1.34 7.61
N GLY A 122 18.58 0.07 7.55
CA GLY A 122 18.07 -0.70 8.69
C GLY A 122 16.56 -0.59 8.92
N TYR A 123 15.81 -0.03 7.98
CA TYR A 123 14.34 0.03 8.07
C TYR A 123 13.70 -1.26 7.53
N VAL A 124 12.55 -1.65 8.08
CA VAL A 124 11.61 -2.53 7.39
C VAL A 124 10.78 -1.67 6.45
N THR A 125 10.87 -1.93 5.15
CA THR A 125 10.19 -1.11 4.15
C THR A 125 9.03 -1.87 3.56
N VAL A 126 7.91 -1.18 3.40
CA VAL A 126 6.65 -1.80 2.98
C VAL A 126 6.09 -0.97 1.83
N ALA A 127 5.58 -1.63 0.79
CA ALA A 127 4.81 -0.99 -0.26
C ALA A 127 3.53 -1.78 -0.52
N ILE A 128 2.45 -1.08 -0.84
CA ILE A 128 1.16 -1.69 -1.17
C ILE A 128 0.68 -1.25 -2.54
N ASP A 129 -0.12 -2.09 -3.19
CA ASP A 129 -0.90 -1.64 -4.34
C ASP A 129 -2.18 -0.98 -3.85
N SER A 130 -2.32 0.31 -4.17
CA SER A 130 -3.55 1.06 -3.93
C SER A 130 -4.72 0.43 -4.72
N ARG A 131 -5.95 0.73 -4.31
CA ARG A 131 -7.15 0.24 -5.00
C ARG A 131 -7.08 0.51 -6.51
N TYR A 132 -7.47 -0.50 -7.29
CA TYR A 132 -7.49 -0.49 -8.76
C TYR A 132 -6.13 -0.33 -9.47
N HIS A 133 -5.03 -0.50 -8.74
CA HIS A 133 -3.66 -0.45 -9.26
C HIS A 133 -2.93 -1.78 -9.05
N GLY A 134 -1.82 -1.98 -9.76
CA GLY A 134 -0.96 -3.15 -9.58
C GLY A 134 -1.74 -4.45 -9.64
N GLU A 135 -1.64 -5.30 -8.61
CA GLU A 135 -2.34 -6.61 -8.58
C GLU A 135 -3.86 -6.49 -8.44
N ARG A 136 -4.33 -5.31 -8.05
CA ARG A 136 -5.74 -5.00 -7.94
C ARG A 136 -6.32 -4.41 -9.22
N ALA A 137 -5.52 -4.29 -10.28
CA ALA A 137 -5.96 -3.88 -11.60
C ALA A 137 -6.17 -5.10 -12.51
N SER A 138 -7.25 -5.11 -13.29
CA SER A 138 -7.50 -6.15 -14.29
C SER A 138 -7.00 -5.76 -15.69
N ASN A 139 -6.81 -4.47 -15.94
CA ASN A 139 -6.35 -3.91 -17.21
C ASN A 139 -5.80 -2.47 -17.07
N MET A 140 -5.32 -1.93 -18.18
CA MET A 140 -4.74 -0.58 -18.28
C MET A 140 -5.70 0.56 -17.90
N THR A 141 -7.01 0.37 -18.02
CA THR A 141 -8.01 1.42 -17.76
C THR A 141 -8.72 1.24 -16.42
N THR A 142 -8.42 0.18 -15.65
CA THR A 142 -9.19 -0.19 -14.44
C THR A 142 -9.34 0.97 -13.46
N TYR A 143 -8.25 1.69 -13.18
CA TYR A 143 -8.28 2.86 -12.30
C TYR A 143 -9.19 3.98 -12.85
N ARG A 144 -9.04 4.30 -14.14
CA ARG A 144 -9.86 5.31 -14.82
C ARG A 144 -11.32 4.93 -14.86
N ASP A 145 -11.63 3.66 -15.13
CA ASP A 145 -12.99 3.15 -15.21
C ASP A 145 -13.67 3.16 -13.84
N ALA A 146 -12.92 2.83 -12.78
CA ALA A 146 -13.38 2.94 -11.40
C ALA A 146 -13.70 4.40 -11.03
N LEU A 147 -12.81 5.34 -11.38
CA LEU A 147 -13.02 6.79 -11.23
C LEU A 147 -14.31 7.26 -11.93
N VAL A 148 -14.49 6.89 -13.20
CA VAL A 148 -15.66 7.28 -14.00
C VAL A 148 -16.94 6.66 -13.45
N SER A 149 -16.88 5.40 -12.99
CA SER A 149 -18.03 4.73 -12.36
C SER A 149 -18.43 5.42 -11.06
N SER A 150 -17.47 5.68 -10.18
CA SER A 150 -17.66 6.39 -8.90
C SER A 150 -18.33 7.74 -9.13
N TRP A 151 -17.82 8.55 -10.07
CA TRP A 151 -18.41 9.85 -10.40
C TRP A 151 -19.85 9.76 -10.90
N LYS A 152 -20.17 8.76 -11.72
CA LYS A 152 -21.50 8.59 -12.31
C LYS A 152 -22.55 8.08 -11.32
N LYS A 153 -22.16 7.15 -10.44
CA LYS A 153 -23.09 6.41 -9.59
C LYS A 153 -23.14 6.95 -8.16
N GLY A 154 -22.05 7.57 -7.68
CA GLY A 154 -21.91 8.00 -6.29
C GLY A 154 -21.95 6.84 -5.28
N ASP A 155 -21.80 5.60 -5.75
CA ASP A 155 -21.85 4.37 -4.96
C ASP A 155 -20.54 4.09 -4.22
N THR A 156 -19.44 4.63 -4.74
CA THR A 156 -18.13 4.64 -4.10
C THR A 156 -17.67 6.10 -3.93
N MET A 157 -17.31 6.50 -2.71
CA MET A 157 -16.50 7.71 -2.49
C MET A 157 -15.06 7.43 -2.95
N PRO A 158 -14.21 8.44 -3.23
CA PRO A 158 -12.98 8.20 -3.98
C PRO A 158 -12.16 7.16 -3.24
N PHE A 159 -11.80 6.07 -3.92
CA PHE A 159 -10.92 4.95 -3.51
C PHE A 159 -9.73 5.32 -2.62
N ILE A 160 -9.40 6.59 -2.50
CA ILE A 160 -8.60 7.22 -1.46
C ILE A 160 -9.03 6.73 -0.06
N PHE A 161 -10.32 6.79 0.29
CA PHE A 161 -10.78 6.35 1.63
C PHE A 161 -10.65 4.82 1.82
N ASP A 162 -10.86 4.04 0.76
CA ASP A 162 -10.69 2.58 0.80
C ASP A 162 -9.22 2.20 1.00
N THR A 163 -8.28 2.96 0.41
CA THR A 163 -6.86 2.79 0.68
C THR A 163 -6.50 3.22 2.11
N VAL A 164 -7.17 4.22 2.70
CA VAL A 164 -7.00 4.54 4.13
C VAL A 164 -7.43 3.35 5.01
N TRP A 165 -8.52 2.67 4.68
CA TRP A 165 -8.91 1.43 5.38
C TRP A 165 -7.84 0.33 5.25
N ASP A 166 -7.28 0.16 4.05
CA ASP A 166 -6.16 -0.76 3.85
C ASP A 166 -4.94 -0.40 4.71
N LEU A 167 -4.63 0.88 4.85
CA LEU A 167 -3.53 1.36 5.69
C LEU A 167 -3.78 1.08 7.17
N ILE A 168 -5.01 1.22 7.65
CA ILE A 168 -5.38 0.85 9.02
C ILE A 168 -5.15 -0.65 9.25
N LYS A 169 -5.63 -1.51 8.34
CA LYS A 169 -5.42 -2.97 8.43
C LYS A 169 -3.97 -3.38 8.30
N LEU A 170 -3.21 -2.68 7.45
CA LEU A 170 -1.77 -2.86 7.34
C LEU A 170 -1.09 -2.47 8.65
N ALA A 171 -1.46 -1.34 9.28
CA ALA A 171 -0.89 -0.93 10.56
C ALA A 171 -1.15 -1.96 11.65
N ASP A 172 -2.38 -2.49 11.76
CA ASP A 172 -2.69 -3.58 12.69
C ASP A 172 -1.80 -4.81 12.44
N TYR A 173 -1.57 -5.19 11.17
CA TYR A 173 -0.66 -6.28 10.83
C TYR A 173 0.79 -5.98 11.22
N LEU A 174 1.29 -4.78 10.90
CA LEU A 174 2.68 -4.38 11.18
C LEU A 174 2.96 -4.27 12.69
N THR A 175 1.98 -3.84 13.49
CA THR A 175 2.12 -3.75 14.96
C THR A 175 2.18 -5.12 15.64
N GLN A 176 1.67 -6.17 15.00
CA GLN A 176 1.74 -7.56 15.49
C GLN A 176 3.03 -8.27 15.08
N ARG A 177 3.82 -7.71 14.16
CA ARG A 177 5.07 -8.33 13.71
C ARG A 177 6.15 -8.25 14.77
N GLU A 178 6.85 -9.36 15.00
CA GLU A 178 7.92 -9.43 16.01
C GLU A 178 9.19 -8.67 15.63
N ASP A 179 9.42 -8.45 14.33
CA ASP A 179 10.59 -7.77 13.78
C ASP A 179 10.41 -6.25 13.62
N ILE A 180 9.22 -5.72 13.92
CA ILE A 180 8.87 -4.29 13.82
C ILE A 180 8.65 -3.70 15.20
N ASP A 181 9.11 -2.47 15.41
CA ASP A 181 8.81 -1.68 16.60
C ASP A 181 7.50 -0.89 16.39
N PRO A 182 6.41 -1.21 17.12
CA PRO A 182 5.11 -0.55 16.93
C PRO A 182 5.13 0.95 17.18
N SER A 183 6.11 1.46 17.94
CA SER A 183 6.26 2.89 18.22
C SER A 183 6.97 3.68 17.11
N ARG A 184 7.50 2.99 16.09
CA ARG A 184 8.32 3.57 15.01
C ARG A 184 7.84 3.12 13.63
N ILE A 185 6.56 3.34 13.34
CA ILE A 185 5.97 3.10 12.03
C ILE A 185 5.65 4.45 11.38
N GLY A 186 6.26 4.73 10.24
CA GLY A 186 5.96 5.90 9.41
C GLY A 186 5.25 5.51 8.11
N ILE A 187 4.43 6.41 7.59
CA ILE A 187 3.80 6.27 6.27
C ILE A 187 4.23 7.47 5.42
N THR A 188 4.58 7.22 4.17
CA THR A 188 4.96 8.24 3.20
C THR A 188 4.52 7.81 1.80
N GLY A 189 4.58 8.71 0.82
CA GLY A 189 4.17 8.38 -0.53
C GLY A 189 4.55 9.42 -1.57
N GLU A 190 4.52 9.02 -2.82
CA GLU A 190 4.81 9.87 -3.97
C GLU A 190 3.49 10.38 -4.58
N SER A 191 3.35 11.71 -4.72
CA SER A 191 2.19 12.38 -5.34
C SER A 191 0.83 12.01 -4.71
N LEU A 192 0.02 11.13 -5.31
CA LEU A 192 -1.23 10.61 -4.70
C LEU A 192 -0.95 9.98 -3.33
N GLY A 193 0.22 9.34 -3.16
CA GLY A 193 0.67 8.86 -1.87
C GLY A 193 0.99 9.97 -0.86
N GLY A 194 1.33 11.17 -1.33
CA GLY A 194 1.42 12.38 -0.51
C GLY A 194 0.06 12.94 -0.13
N LEU A 195 -0.93 12.89 -1.03
CA LEU A 195 -2.32 13.31 -0.76
C LEU A 195 -3.03 12.41 0.26
N MET A 196 -2.62 11.13 0.36
CA MET A 196 -3.12 10.19 1.38
C MET A 196 -2.47 10.34 2.77
N ASN A 197 -1.37 11.10 2.91
CA ASN A 197 -0.69 11.29 4.21
C ASN A 197 -1.34 12.38 5.09
N GLU A 198 -2.32 13.12 4.58
CA GLU A 198 -2.95 14.27 5.27
C GLU A 198 -4.31 13.95 5.92
N ILE A 199 -4.64 12.68 6.17
CA ILE A 199 -5.89 12.27 6.84
C ILE A 199 -5.56 11.55 8.15
#